data_AF-A0A2K5D6L6-F1
#
_entry.id   AF-A0A2K5D6L6-F1
#
_cell.length_a   1.000
_cell.length_b   1.000
_cell.length_c   1.000
_cell.angle_alpha   90.00
_cell.angle_beta   90.00
_cell.angle_gamma   90.00
#
_symmetry.space_group_name_H-M   'P 1'
#
loop_
_entity.id
_entity.type
_entity.pdbx_description
1 polymer ?
#
loop_
_entity_poly.entity_id
_entity_poly.type
_entity_poly.pdbx_seq_one_letter_code
_entity_poly.pdbx_strand_id
1 'polypeptide(L)'
;MALSKRELDELKPWIEKTVKRVLGFSEPTVVTAALNCVGKGMDKKKAADHLKPFLDDSTLRFVDKLFEAVEEGRSSRHSKSSSDRSRKRELKEFQEALAPG
;
A
#
# COMPACT_ATOMS: atom_id res chain seq x y z
N MET A 1 4.48 11.11 11.18
CA MET A 1 4.75 11.82 9.91
C MET A 1 3.48 11.82 9.09
N ALA A 2 3.16 12.92 8.41
CA ALA A 2 1.99 13.02 7.53
C ALA A 2 2.28 12.42 6.14
N LEU A 3 1.27 11.84 5.49
CA LEU A 3 1.37 11.31 4.13
C LEU A 3 1.09 12.37 3.06
N SER A 4 1.76 12.24 1.92
CA SER A 4 1.48 13.04 0.72
C SER A 4 0.16 12.62 0.05
N LYS A 5 -0.42 13.50 -0.77
CA LYS A 5 -1.64 13.21 -1.55
C LYS A 5 -1.51 11.92 -2.37
N ARG A 6 -0.36 11.71 -3.01
CA ARG A 6 -0.09 10.50 -3.79
C ARG A 6 -0.09 9.23 -2.92
N GLU A 7 0.49 9.29 -1.73
CA GLU A 7 0.47 8.14 -0.80
C GLU A 7 -0.96 7.84 -0.32
N LEU A 8 -1.76 8.87 -0.08
CA LEU A 8 -3.17 8.72 0.28
C LEU A 8 -3.99 8.08 -0.85
N ASP A 9 -3.79 8.51 -2.08
CA ASP A 9 -4.49 7.96 -3.26
C ASP A 9 -4.14 6.48 -3.48
N GLU A 10 -2.89 6.09 -3.25
CA GLU A 10 -2.45 4.68 -3.33
C GLU A 10 -2.98 3.83 -2.16
N LEU A 11 -3.13 4.41 -0.97
CA LEU A 11 -3.64 3.71 0.22
C LEU A 11 -5.18 3.54 0.21
N LYS A 12 -5.90 4.48 -0.40
CA LYS A 12 -7.37 4.51 -0.45
C LYS A 12 -8.03 3.18 -0.86
N PRO A 13 -7.67 2.51 -1.98
CA PRO A 13 -8.31 1.25 -2.37
C PRO A 13 -8.10 0.12 -1.35
N TRP A 14 -6.97 0.11 -0.65
CA TRP A 14 -6.72 -0.85 0.44
C TRP A 14 -7.64 -0.58 1.64
N ILE A 15 -7.83 0.70 1.98
CA ILE A 15 -8.74 1.12 3.07
C ILE A 15 -10.18 0.72 2.72
N GLU A 16 -10.67 1.04 1.52
CA GLU A 16 -12.03 0.69 1.08
C GLU A 16 -12.29 -0.83 1.18
N LYS A 17 -11.34 -1.65 0.71
CA LYS A 17 -11.41 -3.11 0.80
C LYS A 17 -11.42 -3.60 2.25
N THR A 18 -10.63 -2.98 3.12
CA THR A 18 -10.52 -3.37 4.52
C THR A 18 -11.75 -2.95 5.32
N VAL A 19 -12.29 -1.76 5.09
CA VAL A 19 -13.56 -1.30 5.67
C VAL A 19 -14.68 -2.25 5.29
N LYS A 20 -14.82 -2.59 3.99
CA LYS A 20 -15.81 -3.57 3.54
C LYS A 20 -15.68 -4.93 4.20
N ARG A 21 -14.45 -5.38 4.48
CA ARG A 21 -14.20 -6.65 5.18
C ARG A 21 -14.56 -6.59 6.66
N VAL A 22 -14.32 -5.46 7.33
CA VAL A 22 -14.57 -5.28 8.77
C VAL A 22 -16.05 -5.07 9.04
N LEU A 23 -16.71 -4.22 8.25
CA LEU A 23 -18.11 -3.84 8.46
C LEU A 23 -19.10 -4.71 7.69
N GLY A 24 -18.65 -5.46 6.68
CA GLY A 24 -19.51 -6.20 5.74
C GLY A 24 -20.05 -5.33 4.59
N PHE A 25 -19.91 -4.01 4.67
CA PHE A 25 -20.31 -3.05 3.64
C PHE A 25 -19.29 -1.94 3.47
N SER A 26 -19.34 -1.25 2.34
CA SER A 26 -18.46 -0.11 2.06
C SER A 26 -19.03 1.14 2.72
N GLU A 27 -18.27 1.77 3.63
CA GLU A 27 -18.70 2.97 4.33
C GLU A 27 -17.74 4.15 4.05
N PRO A 28 -18.11 5.09 3.15
CA PRO A 28 -17.23 6.18 2.70
C PRO A 28 -16.74 7.11 3.81
N THR A 29 -17.55 7.29 4.86
CA THR A 29 -17.21 8.12 6.03
C THR A 29 -16.00 7.56 6.75
N VAL A 30 -15.95 6.24 6.96
CA VAL A 30 -14.82 5.55 7.62
C VAL A 30 -13.56 5.63 6.78
N VAL A 31 -13.69 5.46 5.46
CA VAL A 31 -12.57 5.59 4.52
C VAL A 31 -11.97 6.99 4.61
N THR A 32 -12.81 8.02 4.61
CA THR A 32 -12.39 9.43 4.71
C THR A 32 -11.73 9.72 6.06
N ALA A 33 -12.32 9.23 7.16
CA ALA A 33 -11.75 9.38 8.50
C ALA A 33 -10.37 8.71 8.63
N ALA A 34 -10.21 7.50 8.09
CA ALA A 34 -8.94 6.77 8.10
C ALA A 34 -7.86 7.51 7.30
N LEU A 35 -8.19 7.96 6.07
CA LEU A 35 -7.29 8.78 5.25
C LEU A 35 -6.89 10.07 5.96
N ASN A 36 -7.81 10.73 6.66
CA ASN A 36 -7.52 11.94 7.43
C ASN A 36 -6.57 11.67 8.61
N CYS A 37 -6.70 10.52 9.29
CA CYS A 37 -5.81 10.17 10.39
C CYS A 37 -4.35 10.10 9.93
N VAL A 38 -4.07 9.33 8.88
CA VAL A 38 -2.72 9.15 8.35
C VAL A 38 -2.24 10.38 7.56
N GLY A 39 -3.15 11.09 6.88
CA GLY A 39 -2.87 12.32 6.16
C GLY A 39 -2.48 13.48 7.09
N LYS A 40 -3.04 13.55 8.30
CA LYS A 40 -2.64 14.52 9.34
C LYS A 40 -1.45 14.06 10.18
N GLY A 41 -0.92 12.87 9.93
CA GLY A 41 0.19 12.30 10.67
C GLY A 41 -0.14 11.98 12.14
N MET A 42 -1.40 11.62 12.42
CA MET A 42 -1.80 11.16 13.74
C MET A 42 -1.02 9.90 14.13
N ASP A 43 -0.76 9.74 15.43
CA ASP A 43 -0.26 8.47 15.98
C ASP A 43 -1.40 7.44 16.09
N LYS A 44 -1.04 6.16 16.32
CA LYS A 44 -2.00 5.06 16.45
C LYS A 44 -3.08 5.33 17.50
N LYS A 45 -2.71 5.94 18.64
CA LYS A 45 -3.65 6.22 19.74
C LYS A 45 -4.71 7.24 19.31
N LYS A 46 -4.29 8.38 18.74
CA LYS A 46 -5.22 9.40 18.23
C LYS A 46 -6.09 8.88 17.08
N ALA A 47 -5.51 8.07 16.19
CA ALA A 47 -6.26 7.44 15.11
C ALA A 47 -7.34 6.48 15.65
N ALA A 48 -7.02 5.70 16.69
CA ALA A 48 -7.98 4.82 17.35
C ALA A 48 -9.12 5.62 17.99
N ASP A 49 -8.81 6.68 18.75
CA ASP A 49 -9.84 7.52 19.37
C ASP A 49 -10.77 8.15 18.31
N HIS A 50 -10.21 8.59 17.18
CA HIS A 50 -10.98 9.18 16.08
C HIS A 50 -11.84 8.16 15.31
N LEU A 51 -11.38 6.91 15.22
CA LEU A 51 -12.06 5.84 14.48
C LEU A 51 -13.00 4.98 15.35
N LYS A 52 -12.92 5.09 16.68
CA LYS A 52 -13.77 4.33 17.62
C LYS A 52 -15.26 4.46 17.32
N PRO A 53 -15.83 5.66 17.06
CA PRO A 53 -17.26 5.81 16.81
C PRO A 53 -17.77 5.09 15.55
N PHE A 54 -16.88 4.66 14.66
CA PHE A 54 -17.24 4.00 13.40
C PHE A 54 -17.01 2.49 13.40
N LEU A 55 -16.09 2.01 14.25
CA LEU A 55 -15.54 0.66 14.17
C LEU A 55 -15.67 -0.12 15.48
N ASP A 56 -16.03 0.53 16.58
CA ASP A 56 -16.20 -0.04 17.91
C ASP A 56 -15.05 -0.99 18.29
N ASP A 57 -15.32 -2.26 18.51
CA ASP A 57 -14.31 -3.23 18.96
C ASP A 57 -13.31 -3.59 17.86
N SER A 58 -13.64 -3.29 16.60
CA SER A 58 -12.74 -3.51 15.47
C SER A 58 -11.69 -2.40 15.31
N THR A 59 -11.80 -1.29 16.04
CA THR A 59 -10.96 -0.11 15.88
C THR A 59 -9.47 -0.40 16.01
N LEU A 60 -9.04 -1.06 17.09
CA LEU A 60 -7.62 -1.30 17.33
C LEU A 60 -7.00 -2.15 16.22
N ARG A 61 -7.68 -3.25 15.86
CA ARG A 61 -7.26 -4.15 14.78
C ARG A 61 -7.20 -3.44 13.42
N PHE A 62 -8.14 -2.53 13.15
CA PHE A 62 -8.14 -1.75 11.92
C PHE A 62 -6.98 -0.76 11.89
N VAL A 63 -6.74 -0.05 12.99
CA VAL A 63 -5.64 0.92 13.11
C VAL A 63 -4.28 0.25 12.99
N ASP A 64 -4.07 -0.91 13.60
CA ASP A 64 -2.80 -1.63 13.45
C ASP A 64 -2.49 -1.94 11.98
N LYS A 65 -3.47 -2.54 11.28
CA LYS A 65 -3.33 -2.84 9.85
C LYS A 65 -3.16 -1.59 8.99
N LEU A 66 -3.85 -0.50 9.34
CA LEU A 66 -3.73 0.77 8.62
C LEU A 66 -2.30 1.28 8.67
N PHE A 67 -1.67 1.26 9.85
CA PHE A 67 -0.30 1.74 10.01
C PHE A 67 0.73 0.77 9.40
N GLU A 68 0.49 -0.54 9.48
CA GLU A 68 1.29 -1.55 8.75
C GLU A 68 1.28 -1.27 7.23
N ALA A 69 0.10 -1.03 6.64
CA ALA A 69 -0.03 -0.73 5.22
C ALA A 69 0.69 0.58 4.82
N VAL A 70 0.68 1.58 5.70
CA VAL A 70 1.44 2.83 5.51
C VAL A 70 2.95 2.58 5.50
N GLU A 71 3.45 1.73 6.39
CA GLU A 71 4.88 1.37 6.44
C GLU A 71 5.31 0.52 5.24
N GLU A 72 4.47 -0.43 4.81
CA GLU A 72 4.72 -1.29 3.63
C GLU A 72 4.74 -0.49 2.32
N GLY A 73 3.78 0.43 2.14
CA GLY A 73 3.72 1.34 0.99
C GLY A 73 4.97 2.22 0.84
N ARG A 74 5.67 2.49 1.94
CA ARG A 74 6.93 3.24 1.96
C ARG A 74 8.14 2.35 1.73
N SER A 75 8.16 1.16 2.32
CA SER A 75 9.24 0.18 2.18
C SER A 75 9.38 -0.36 0.75
N SER A 76 8.26 -0.58 0.06
CA SER A 76 8.22 -1.01 -1.35
C SER A 76 8.76 0.05 -2.34
N ARG A 77 8.77 1.33 -1.93
CA ARG A 77 9.39 2.44 -2.68
C ARG A 77 10.87 2.61 -2.35
N HIS A 78 11.29 2.27 -1.13
CA HIS A 78 12.69 2.42 -0.70
C HIS A 78 13.61 1.28 -1.18
N SER A 79 13.04 0.13 -1.58
CA SER A 79 13.81 -1.02 -2.09
C SER A 79 14.14 -0.98 -3.59
N LYS A 80 13.75 0.06 -4.34
CA LYS A 80 14.08 0.22 -5.77
C LYS A 80 15.37 1.01 -6.07
N SER A 81 16.26 1.20 -5.08
CA SER A 81 17.52 1.91 -5.28
C SER A 81 18.71 1.03 -5.73
N SER A 82 18.52 -0.26 -6.04
CA SER A 82 19.63 -1.05 -6.58
C SER A 82 19.09 -2.21 -7.41
N SER A 83 19.62 -2.40 -8.63
CA SER A 83 19.41 -3.57 -9.52
C SER A 83 18.46 -3.43 -10.73
N ASP A 84 18.39 -2.29 -11.42
CA ASP A 84 17.75 -2.21 -12.76
C ASP A 84 18.70 -1.82 -13.91
N ARG A 85 19.95 -2.33 -13.91
CA ARG A 85 20.85 -2.20 -15.08
C ARG A 85 21.56 -3.48 -15.50
N SER A 86 21.09 -4.66 -15.09
CA SER A 86 21.83 -5.91 -15.36
C SER A 86 20.99 -7.05 -15.95
N ARG A 87 20.06 -6.77 -16.87
CA ARG A 87 19.40 -7.80 -17.69
C ARG A 87 19.18 -7.43 -19.15
N LYS A 88 20.17 -6.82 -19.80
CA LYS A 88 20.24 -6.91 -21.27
C LYS A 88 20.88 -8.24 -21.65
N ARG A 89 19.99 -9.25 -21.68
CA ARG A 89 19.97 -10.45 -22.51
C ARG A 89 21.28 -10.77 -23.24
N GLU A 90 22.03 -11.69 -22.65
CA GLU A 90 22.93 -12.55 -23.40
C GLU A 90 22.15 -13.65 -24.13
N LEU A 91 22.59 -13.89 -25.36
CA LEU A 91 22.56 -15.14 -26.13
C LEU A 91 21.22 -15.55 -26.79
N LYS A 92 21.22 -15.52 -28.13
CA LYS A 92 21.66 -16.68 -28.94
C LYS A 92 21.91 -16.28 -30.41
N GLU A 93 23.18 -16.22 -30.77
CA GLU A 93 23.68 -16.46 -32.13
C GLU A 93 23.62 -17.97 -32.45
N PHE A 94 23.77 -18.28 -33.75
CA PHE A 94 23.93 -19.58 -34.41
C PHE A 94 22.66 -20.33 -34.84
N GLN A 95 22.24 -20.08 -36.08
CA GLN A 95 22.30 -21.14 -37.10
C GLN A 95 22.27 -20.57 -38.53
N GLU A 96 23.44 -20.19 -39.04
CA GLU A 96 23.70 -20.19 -40.48
C GLU A 96 25.08 -20.81 -40.70
N ALA A 97 25.10 -22.07 -41.12
CA ALA A 97 26.30 -22.74 -41.61
C ALA A 97 25.88 -23.80 -42.62
N LEU A 98 25.89 -23.39 -43.89
CA LEU A 98 26.52 -24.10 -45.01
C LEU A 98 26.52 -25.64 -44.91
N ALA A 99 25.66 -26.27 -45.71
CA ALA A 99 25.95 -27.61 -46.23
C ALA A 99 26.79 -27.44 -47.52
N PRO A 100 28.00 -28.04 -47.59
CA PRO A 100 28.78 -28.11 -48.83
C PRO A 100 28.44 -29.36 -49.63
N GLY A 101 28.53 -29.24 -50.97
CA GLY A 101 28.96 -30.30 -51.90
C GLY A 101 28.01 -31.46 -52.15
#